data_AF-W1Y027-F1
#
_entry.id   AF-W1Y027-F1
#
_cell.length_a   1.000
_cell.length_b   1.000
_cell.length_c   1.000
_cell.angle_alpha   90.00
_cell.angle_beta   90.00
_cell.angle_gamma   90.00
#
_symmetry.space_group_name_H-M   'P 1'
#
loop_
_entity.id
_entity.type
_entity.pdbx_description
1 polymer ?
#
loop_
_entity_poly.entity_id
_entity_poly.type
_entity_poly.pdbx_seq_one_letter_code
_entity_poly.pdbx_strand_id
1 'polypeptide(L)'
;AAKADAQAKANAAKTAIDNATTNVAVDSAQTAGTTSVSSVMPTAVAKPAAKKAIEDALKAKVAQLDARNDLTTEEKEAAKADA
;
A
#
# COMPACT_ATOMS: atom_id res chain seq x y z
N ALA A 1 -6.84 -6.01 -6.67
CA ALA A 1 -7.61 -4.76 -6.76
C ALA A 1 -7.10 -3.86 -7.89
N ALA A 2 -5.93 -3.20 -7.76
CA ALA A 2 -5.44 -2.24 -8.76
C ALA A 2 -5.32 -2.77 -10.21
N LYS A 3 -4.80 -4.00 -10.42
CA LYS A 3 -4.78 -4.60 -11.77
C LYS A 3 -6.17 -4.75 -12.39
N ALA A 4 -7.16 -5.18 -11.60
CA ALA A 4 -8.52 -5.35 -12.07
C ALA A 4 -9.21 -3.99 -12.33
N ASP A 5 -8.94 -2.99 -11.49
CA ASP A 5 -9.43 -1.62 -11.69
C ASP A 5 -8.84 -0.99 -12.97
N ALA A 6 -7.52 -1.13 -13.19
CA ALA A 6 -6.88 -0.69 -14.43
C ALA A 6 -7.47 -1.38 -15.67
N GLN A 7 -7.75 -2.68 -15.59
CA GLN A 7 -8.40 -3.43 -16.67
C GLN A 7 -9.82 -2.92 -16.95
N ALA A 8 -10.62 -2.68 -15.90
CA ALA A 8 -11.98 -2.16 -16.04
C ALA A 8 -11.98 -0.75 -16.68
N LYS A 9 -11.10 0.14 -16.23
CA LYS A 9 -10.94 1.50 -16.80
C LYS A 9 -10.48 1.46 -18.26
N ALA A 10 -9.54 0.58 -18.60
CA ALA A 10 -9.10 0.39 -19.97
C ALA A 10 -10.24 -0.13 -20.87
N ASN A 11 -11.04 -1.08 -20.37
CA ASN A 11 -12.19 -1.59 -21.12
C ASN A 11 -13.27 -0.51 -21.31
N ALA A 12 -13.58 0.26 -20.28
CA ALA A 12 -14.55 1.36 -20.36
C ALA A 12 -14.10 2.44 -21.36
N ALA A 13 -12.80 2.79 -21.37
CA ALA A 13 -12.24 3.72 -22.33
C ALA A 13 -12.38 3.23 -23.79
N LYS A 14 -12.12 1.93 -24.04
CA LYS A 14 -12.29 1.32 -25.36
C LYS A 14 -13.75 1.37 -25.81
N THR A 15 -14.70 1.02 -24.92
CA THR A 15 -16.13 1.13 -25.22
C THR A 15 -16.54 2.58 -25.52
N ALA A 16 -15.99 3.57 -24.82
CA ALA A 16 -16.26 4.98 -25.11
C ALA A 16 -15.73 5.41 -26.50
N ILE A 17 -14.57 4.90 -26.90
CA ILE A 17 -14.01 5.11 -28.25
C ILE A 17 -14.86 4.41 -29.31
N ASP A 18 -15.28 3.16 -29.09
CA ASP A 18 -16.12 2.41 -30.03
C ASP A 18 -17.47 3.09 -30.27
N ASN A 19 -18.01 3.77 -29.25
CA ASN A 19 -19.26 4.53 -29.33
C ASN A 19 -19.09 5.94 -29.89
N ALA A 20 -17.86 6.44 -30.05
CA ALA A 20 -17.61 7.79 -30.53
C ALA A 20 -17.87 7.90 -32.04
N THR A 21 -18.73 8.85 -32.44
CA THR A 21 -19.11 9.06 -33.84
C THR A 21 -18.37 10.22 -34.51
N THR A 22 -17.46 10.88 -33.79
CA THR A 22 -16.65 12.00 -34.29
C THR A 22 -15.22 11.88 -33.80
N ASN A 23 -14.27 12.44 -34.55
CA ASN A 23 -12.86 12.45 -34.16
C ASN A 23 -12.64 13.17 -32.82
N VAL A 24 -13.35 14.27 -32.58
CA VAL A 24 -13.27 15.01 -31.31
C VAL A 24 -13.69 14.13 -30.12
N ALA A 25 -14.75 13.33 -30.30
CA ALA A 25 -15.20 12.40 -29.26
C ALA A 25 -14.20 11.26 -29.04
N VAL A 26 -13.56 10.74 -30.10
CA VAL A 26 -12.47 9.76 -29.99
C VAL A 26 -11.29 10.32 -29.21
N ASP A 27 -10.82 11.53 -29.54
CA ASP A 27 -9.69 12.18 -28.88
C ASP A 27 -9.98 12.44 -27.38
N SER A 28 -11.22 12.86 -27.08
CA SER A 28 -11.67 13.07 -25.70
C SER A 28 -11.72 11.75 -24.92
N ALA A 29 -12.30 10.69 -25.49
CA ALA A 29 -12.38 9.37 -24.87
C ALA A 29 -10.98 8.74 -24.66
N GLN A 30 -10.07 8.93 -25.62
CA GLN A 30 -8.67 8.52 -25.49
C GLN A 30 -7.98 9.25 -24.33
N THR A 31 -8.11 10.58 -24.28
CA THR A 31 -7.50 11.40 -23.22
C THR A 31 -8.04 11.00 -21.84
N ALA A 32 -9.37 10.94 -21.69
CA ALA A 32 -10.00 10.51 -20.45
C ALA A 32 -9.60 9.08 -20.05
N GLY A 33 -9.54 8.17 -21.02
CA GLY A 33 -9.14 6.78 -20.81
C GLY A 33 -7.72 6.64 -20.30
N THR A 34 -6.77 7.32 -20.95
CA THR A 34 -5.35 7.29 -20.55
C THR A 34 -5.12 7.90 -19.17
N THR A 35 -5.77 9.02 -18.84
CA THR A 35 -5.74 9.61 -17.49
C THR A 35 -6.35 8.68 -16.45
N SER A 36 -7.49 8.05 -16.76
CA SER A 36 -8.16 7.14 -15.83
C SER A 36 -7.29 5.93 -15.51
N VAL A 37 -6.68 5.30 -16.52
CA VAL A 37 -5.79 4.15 -16.32
C VAL A 37 -4.52 4.55 -15.56
N SER A 38 -3.90 5.70 -15.88
CA SER A 38 -2.68 6.16 -15.21
C SER A 38 -2.90 6.56 -13.74
N SER A 39 -4.13 6.95 -13.38
CA SER A 39 -4.52 7.26 -12.00
C SER A 39 -4.58 6.03 -11.08
N VAL A 40 -4.51 4.81 -11.63
CA VAL A 40 -4.62 3.59 -10.82
C VAL A 40 -3.33 3.37 -10.04
N MET A 41 -3.41 3.62 -8.73
CA MET A 41 -2.30 3.38 -7.81
C MET A 41 -2.52 2.06 -7.05
N PRO A 42 -1.53 1.13 -7.03
CA PRO A 42 -1.61 -0.04 -6.18
C PRO A 42 -1.40 0.33 -4.71
N THR A 43 -2.35 -0.05 -3.85
CA THR A 43 -2.16 0.00 -2.39
C THR A 43 -1.20 -1.09 -1.96
N ALA A 44 -0.05 -0.72 -1.39
CA ALA A 44 0.86 -1.69 -0.78
C ALA A 44 0.29 -2.15 0.58
N VAL A 45 -0.11 -3.41 0.68
CA VAL A 45 -0.69 -3.97 1.92
C VAL A 45 0.31 -4.87 2.65
N ALA A 46 0.93 -5.80 1.94
CA ALA A 46 1.78 -6.83 2.56
C ALA A 46 3.04 -6.24 3.23
N LYS A 47 3.73 -5.31 2.57
CA LYS A 47 4.97 -4.72 3.12
C LYS A 47 4.71 -3.88 4.37
N PRO A 48 3.74 -2.94 4.40
CA PRO A 48 3.42 -2.21 5.64
C PRO A 48 2.93 -3.12 6.75
N ALA A 49 2.10 -4.13 6.44
CA ALA A 49 1.63 -5.09 7.44
C ALA A 49 2.79 -5.90 8.06
N ALA A 50 3.73 -6.36 7.24
CA ALA A 50 4.92 -7.07 7.72
C ALA A 50 5.82 -6.17 8.59
N LYS A 51 6.06 -4.92 8.20
CA LYS A 51 6.79 -3.93 9.01
C LYS A 51 6.11 -3.70 10.35
N LYS A 52 4.79 -3.49 10.34
CA LYS A 52 4.00 -3.34 11.56
C LYS A 52 4.10 -4.56 12.47
N ALA A 53 4.05 -5.78 11.92
CA ALA A 53 4.19 -6.99 12.72
C ALA A 53 5.58 -7.09 13.40
N ILE A 54 6.65 -6.68 12.72
CA ILE A 54 8.00 -6.62 13.30
C ILE A 54 8.07 -5.57 14.41
N GLU A 55 7.53 -4.37 14.17
CA GLU A 55 7.49 -3.29 15.18
C GLU A 55 6.68 -3.69 16.42
N ASP A 56 5.55 -4.37 16.23
CA ASP A 56 4.72 -4.85 17.33
C ASP A 56 5.44 -5.97 18.12
N ALA A 57 6.18 -6.85 17.44
CA ALA A 57 7.01 -7.87 18.10
C ALA A 57 8.16 -7.26 18.92
N LEU A 58 8.83 -6.24 18.39
CA LEU A 58 9.86 -5.49 19.10
C LEU A 58 9.29 -4.82 20.36
N LYS A 59 8.17 -4.10 20.24
CA LYS A 59 7.49 -3.47 21.38
C LYS A 59 7.11 -4.48 22.46
N ALA A 60 6.60 -5.64 22.06
CA ALA A 60 6.27 -6.72 23.00
C ALA A 60 7.54 -7.22 23.72
N LYS A 61 8.66 -7.37 23.02
CA LYS A 61 9.93 -7.81 23.62
C LYS A 61 10.48 -6.77 24.60
N VAL A 62 10.45 -5.49 24.24
CA VAL A 62 10.83 -4.38 25.14
C VAL A 62 9.96 -4.37 26.39
N ALA A 63 8.64 -4.49 26.25
CA ALA A 63 7.73 -4.53 27.39
C ALA A 63 8.00 -5.73 28.32
N GLN A 64 8.37 -6.90 27.75
CA GLN A 64 8.79 -8.06 28.54
C GLN A 64 10.08 -7.78 29.33
N LEU A 65 11.07 -7.11 28.72
CA LEU A 65 12.31 -6.73 29.40
C LEU A 65 12.04 -5.74 30.54
N ASP A 66 11.18 -4.75 30.32
CA ASP A 66 10.80 -3.79 31.36
C ASP A 66 10.13 -4.49 32.56
N ALA A 67 9.31 -5.51 32.29
CA ALA A 67 8.61 -6.29 33.31
C ALA A 67 9.49 -7.29 34.10
N ARG A 68 10.79 -7.43 33.78
CA ARG A 68 11.69 -8.37 34.49
C ARG A 68 12.14 -7.79 35.83
N ASN A 69 11.48 -8.16 36.93
CA ASN A 69 11.81 -7.64 38.27
C ASN A 69 13.15 -8.14 38.86
N ASP A 70 13.76 -9.15 38.23
CA ASP A 70 15.01 -9.76 38.65
C ASP A 70 16.26 -9.18 37.96
N LEU A 71 16.07 -8.24 37.02
CA LEU A 71 17.15 -7.49 36.38
C LEU A 71 17.31 -6.10 37.00
N THR A 72 18.54 -5.62 37.08
CA THR A 72 18.83 -4.22 37.37
C THR A 72 18.36 -3.31 36.23
N THR A 73 18.26 -2.01 36.49
CA THR A 73 17.90 -1.03 35.46
C THR A 73 18.92 -1.05 34.32
N GLU A 74 20.21 -1.11 34.65
CA GLU A 74 21.31 -1.15 33.68
C GLU A 74 21.23 -2.38 32.78
N GLU A 75 20.91 -3.56 33.35
CA GLU A 75 20.74 -4.79 32.59
C GLU A 75 19.54 -4.74 31.64
N LYS A 76 18.45 -4.06 32.03
CA LYS A 76 17.28 -3.85 31.16
C LYS A 76 17.59 -2.91 30.01
N GLU A 77 18.25 -1.78 30.28
CA GLU A 77 18.59 -0.82 29.23
C GLU A 77 19.55 -1.44 28.21
N ALA A 78 20.55 -2.21 28.66
CA ALA A 78 21.44 -2.94 27.77
C ALA A 78 20.67 -3.94 26.90
N ALA A 79 19.78 -4.75 27.50
CA ALA A 79 18.99 -5.73 26.76
C ALA A 79 17.99 -5.10 25.77
N LYS A 80 17.50 -3.88 26.03
CA LYS A 80 16.63 -3.13 25.13
C LYS A 80 17.38 -2.48 23.97
N ALA A 81 18.64 -2.08 24.18
CA ALA A 81 19.49 -1.54 23.11
C ALA A 81 19.86 -2.62 22.07
N ASP A 82 19.92 -3.87 22.49
CA ASP A 82 20.20 -5.05 21.64
C ASP A 82 18.96 -5.62 20.94
N ALA A 83 17.75 -5.13 21.25
CA ALA A 83 16.46 -5.62 20.72
C ALA A 83 15.97 -4.81 19.51
#